data_AF-A0A0K1QF45-F1
#
_entry.id   AF-A0A0K1QF45-F1
#
_cell.length_a   1.000
_cell.length_b   1.000
_cell.length_c   1.000
_cell.angle_alpha   90.00
_cell.angle_beta   90.00
_cell.angle_gamma   90.00
#
_symmetry.space_group_name_H-M   'P 1'
#
loop_
_entity.id
_entity.type
_entity.pdbx_description
1 polymer ?
#
loop_
_entity_poly.entity_id
_entity_poly.type
_entity_poly.pdbx_seq_one_letter_code
_entity_poly.pdbx_strand_id
1 'polypeptide(L)'
;MGDVTKKTRDGRLKRIQKALKTVLPQFEALEWFQDNKGIPHIRAKYKHWRPKGAWQQESTFSDGTLRLIGLLWYLDEAGGPLLLEEPEMSLHPAAVRQLPRILANVAARNTRQVIMTSHSADLVADTGIDPSELLVLRTTGSETTVTVGSDLQELREAAEADMPLATHVEALTRPEEYAQLALFGAKT
;
A
#
# COMPACT_ATOMS: atom_id res chain seq x y z
N MET A 1 18.82 2.07 4.56
CA MET A 1 18.84 1.93 6.03
C MET A 1 20.19 2.26 6.69
N GLY A 2 21.31 2.35 5.95
CA GLY A 2 22.67 2.52 6.53
C GLY A 2 23.00 3.89 7.15
N ASP A 3 22.42 4.98 6.65
CA ASP A 3 22.79 6.35 7.06
C ASP A 3 21.88 6.97 8.14
N VAL A 4 21.03 6.17 8.78
CA VAL A 4 20.06 6.68 9.77
C VAL A 4 20.60 6.46 11.18
N THR A 5 20.60 7.52 12.02
CA THR A 5 21.07 7.40 13.40
C THR A 5 20.33 6.29 14.15
N LYS A 6 21.01 5.59 15.08
CA LYS A 6 20.41 4.53 15.90
C LYS A 6 19.10 4.98 16.56
N LYS A 7 19.06 6.19 17.10
CA LYS A 7 17.86 6.77 17.74
C LYS A 7 16.69 6.89 16.77
N THR A 8 16.93 7.41 15.57
CA THR A 8 15.90 7.56 14.53
C THR A 8 15.43 6.20 14.01
N ARG A 9 16.35 5.28 13.72
CA ARG A 9 16.04 3.90 13.29
C ARG A 9 15.17 3.17 14.31
N ASP A 10 15.57 3.16 15.58
CA ASP A 10 14.84 2.46 16.63
C ASP A 10 13.47 3.11 16.89
N GLY A 11 13.36 4.43 16.75
CA GLY A 11 12.08 5.14 16.79
C GLY A 11 11.13 4.74 15.66
N ARG A 12 11.65 4.62 14.43
CA ARG A 12 10.92 4.13 13.25
C ARG A 12 10.42 2.71 13.45
N LEU A 13 11.31 1.78 13.81
CA LEU A 13 10.95 0.39 14.02
C LEU A 13 9.89 0.22 15.11
N LYS A 14 9.91 1.04 16.17
CA LYS A 14 8.85 1.05 17.19
C LYS A 14 7.49 1.44 16.63
N ARG A 15 7.41 2.44 15.75
CA ARG A 15 6.16 2.85 15.09
C ARG A 15 5.68 1.78 14.11
N ILE A 16 6.58 1.24 13.30
CA ILE A 16 6.28 0.15 12.36
C ILE A 16 5.76 -1.07 13.13
N GLN A 17 6.43 -1.47 14.21
CA GLN A 17 5.98 -2.57 15.07
C GLN A 17 4.56 -2.32 15.61
N LYS A 18 4.23 -1.08 16.02
CA LYS A 18 2.87 -0.75 16.49
C LYS A 18 1.83 -0.95 15.37
N ALA A 19 2.14 -0.53 14.15
CA ALA A 19 1.26 -0.74 12.99
C ALA A 19 1.16 -2.22 12.60
N LEU A 20 2.26 -2.96 12.56
CA LEU A 20 2.24 -4.40 12.26
C LEU A 20 1.39 -5.20 13.25
N LYS A 21 1.38 -4.82 14.53
CA LYS A 21 0.51 -5.45 15.56
C LYS A 21 -0.98 -5.34 15.26
N THR A 22 -1.42 -4.36 14.48
CA THR A 22 -2.84 -4.21 14.12
C THR A 22 -3.21 -5.02 12.89
N VAL A 23 -2.25 -5.38 12.05
CA VAL A 23 -2.50 -6.04 10.75
C VAL A 23 -2.12 -7.52 10.77
N LEU A 24 -1.06 -7.89 11.48
CA LEU A 24 -0.54 -9.25 11.53
C LEU A 24 -0.99 -9.94 12.82
N PRO A 25 -1.89 -10.93 12.74
CA PRO A 25 -2.20 -11.78 13.88
C PRO A 25 -0.90 -12.37 14.44
N GLN A 26 -0.83 -12.53 15.77
CA GLN A 26 0.30 -13.18 16.45
C GLN A 26 1.65 -12.45 16.39
N PHE A 27 1.78 -11.32 15.68
CA PHE A 27 3.02 -10.55 15.67
C PHE A 27 3.31 -9.89 17.04
N GLU A 28 4.53 -10.02 17.55
CA GLU A 28 4.93 -9.53 18.88
C GLU A 28 5.97 -8.41 18.84
N ALA A 29 7.01 -8.58 18.03
CA ALA A 29 8.15 -7.66 17.99
C ALA A 29 8.81 -7.60 16.61
N LEU A 30 9.42 -6.46 16.28
CA LEU A 30 10.29 -6.25 15.13
C LEU A 30 11.59 -5.62 15.61
N GLU A 31 12.71 -6.21 15.24
CA GLU A 31 14.04 -5.77 15.66
C GLU A 31 14.98 -5.67 14.47
N TRP A 32 15.89 -4.70 14.55
CA TRP A 32 17.07 -4.64 13.71
C TRP A 32 18.24 -5.31 14.42
N PHE A 33 19.06 -6.03 13.67
CA PHE A 33 20.32 -6.58 14.16
C PHE A 33 21.37 -6.60 13.04
N GLN A 34 22.63 -6.86 13.39
CA GLN A 34 23.68 -7.17 12.42
C GLN A 34 24.07 -8.63 12.56
N ASP A 35 24.31 -9.30 11.44
CA ASP A 35 24.89 -10.63 11.45
C ASP A 35 26.38 -10.59 11.81
N ASN A 36 27.03 -11.77 11.84
CA ASN A 36 28.46 -11.89 12.14
C ASN A 36 29.37 -11.19 11.11
N LYS A 37 28.82 -10.80 9.95
CA LYS A 37 29.53 -10.07 8.88
C LYS A 37 29.23 -8.57 8.92
N GLY A 38 28.45 -8.10 9.90
CA GLY A 38 28.06 -6.69 10.02
C GLY A 38 26.93 -6.26 9.08
N ILE A 39 26.31 -7.20 8.36
CA ILE A 39 25.22 -6.93 7.43
C ILE A 39 23.95 -6.62 8.23
N PRO A 40 23.26 -5.50 7.96
CA PRO A 40 22.04 -5.14 8.67
C PRO A 40 20.86 -6.01 8.24
N HIS A 41 20.11 -6.50 9.22
CA HIS A 41 18.94 -7.36 9.04
C HIS A 41 17.76 -6.90 9.90
N ILE A 42 16.57 -7.40 9.58
CA ILE A 42 15.38 -7.25 10.42
C ILE A 42 14.80 -8.62 10.78
N ARG A 43 14.37 -8.79 12.02
CA ARG A 43 13.72 -10.01 12.47
C ARG A 43 12.43 -9.70 13.21
N ALA A 44 11.46 -10.59 13.08
CA ALA A 44 10.17 -10.50 13.73
C ALA A 44 9.96 -11.67 14.68
N LYS A 45 9.28 -11.42 15.79
CA LYS A 45 8.85 -12.45 16.72
C LYS A 45 7.35 -12.65 16.57
N TYR A 46 6.92 -13.90 16.38
CA TYR A 46 5.52 -14.29 16.32
C TYR A 46 5.16 -15.17 17.51
N LYS A 47 3.90 -15.10 17.96
CA LYS A 47 3.33 -16.06 18.90
C LYS A 47 3.34 -17.42 18.23
N HIS A 48 4.03 -18.36 18.85
CA HIS A 48 4.01 -19.76 18.47
C HIS A 48 3.37 -20.55 19.60
N TRP A 49 2.75 -21.68 19.28
CA TRP A 49 2.21 -22.59 20.29
C TRP A 49 3.31 -23.17 21.21
N ARG A 50 4.59 -23.06 20.81
CA ARG A 50 5.75 -23.39 21.62
C ARG A 50 6.22 -22.18 22.44
N PRO A 51 6.63 -22.36 23.72
CA PRO A 51 6.82 -21.29 24.71
C PRO A 51 7.91 -20.26 24.39
N LYS A 52 8.82 -20.55 23.44
CA LYS A 52 9.75 -19.56 22.89
C LYS A 52 9.30 -19.27 21.47
N GLY A 53 8.54 -18.19 21.27
CA GLY A 53 8.22 -17.69 19.93
C GLY A 53 9.49 -17.59 19.09
N ALA A 54 9.47 -18.18 17.90
CA ALA A 54 10.63 -18.23 17.03
C ALA A 54 10.84 -16.86 16.40
N TRP A 55 12.06 -16.32 16.56
CA TRP A 55 12.49 -15.19 15.76
C TRP A 55 12.65 -15.65 14.32
N GLN A 56 12.01 -14.93 13.42
CA GLN A 56 12.05 -15.13 11.98
C GLN A 56 12.80 -13.96 11.35
N GLN A 57 13.68 -14.23 10.39
CA GLN A 57 14.41 -13.19 9.66
C GLN A 57 13.60 -12.74 8.44
N GLU A 58 13.99 -11.63 7.84
CA GLU A 58 13.33 -11.06 6.66
C GLU A 58 13.19 -12.05 5.50
N SER A 59 14.11 -13.00 5.36
CA SER A 59 14.10 -14.02 4.32
C SER A 59 12.95 -15.03 4.44
N THR A 60 12.28 -15.08 5.60
CA THR A 60 11.14 -15.97 5.83
C THR A 60 9.82 -15.20 5.94
N PHE A 61 9.83 -13.88 5.77
CA PHE A 61 8.59 -13.10 5.78
C PHE A 61 7.81 -13.30 4.48
N SER A 62 6.49 -13.14 4.54
CA SER A 62 5.69 -13.01 3.32
C SER A 62 6.02 -11.71 2.60
N ASP A 63 5.89 -11.69 1.28
CA ASP A 63 6.12 -10.50 0.45
C ASP A 63 5.31 -9.29 0.95
N GLY A 64 4.04 -9.51 1.31
CA GLY A 64 3.18 -8.46 1.88
C GLY A 64 3.71 -7.89 3.19
N THR A 65 4.33 -8.71 4.05
CA THR A 65 4.93 -8.23 5.30
C THR A 65 6.15 -7.37 5.01
N LEU A 66 7.04 -7.81 4.12
CA LEU A 66 8.22 -7.04 3.71
C LEU A 66 7.83 -5.72 3.07
N ARG A 67 6.84 -5.74 2.18
CA ARG A 67 6.34 -4.55 1.50
C ARG A 67 5.68 -3.57 2.46
N LEU A 68 4.87 -4.05 3.40
CA LEU A 68 4.28 -3.19 4.43
C LEU A 68 5.35 -2.56 5.33
N ILE A 69 6.38 -3.31 5.73
CA ILE A 69 7.52 -2.77 6.51
C ILE A 69 8.24 -1.68 5.70
N GLY A 70 8.55 -1.95 4.43
CA GLY A 70 9.21 -1.00 3.55
C GLY A 70 8.39 0.27 3.34
N LEU A 71 7.09 0.14 3.04
CA LEU A 71 6.18 1.26 2.84
C LEU A 71 6.10 2.14 4.10
N LEU A 72 5.86 1.54 5.27
CA LEU A 72 5.79 2.29 6.53
C LEU A 72 7.12 2.97 6.87
N TRP A 73 8.24 2.36 6.50
CA TRP A 73 9.56 2.98 6.63
C TRP A 73 9.69 4.24 5.76
N TYR A 74 9.35 4.17 4.47
CA TYR A 74 9.42 5.31 3.55
C TYR A 74 8.44 6.44 3.89
N LEU A 75 7.28 6.10 4.46
CA LEU A 75 6.30 7.08 4.92
C LEU A 75 6.74 7.84 6.17
N ASP A 76 7.64 7.25 6.97
CA ASP A 76 8.24 7.91 8.12
C ASP A 76 9.52 8.70 7.77
N GLU A 77 9.97 8.60 6.52
CA GLU A 77 11.03 9.46 6.01
C GLU A 77 10.52 10.88 5.73
N ALA A 78 11.30 11.86 6.20
CA ALA A 78 11.09 13.26 5.89
C ALA A 78 11.81 13.61 4.58
N GLY A 79 11.28 14.57 3.84
CA GLY A 79 11.87 15.02 2.58
C GLY A 79 10.81 15.42 1.56
N GLY A 80 11.25 15.62 0.32
CA GLY A 80 10.42 16.04 -0.81
C GLY A 80 9.37 15.01 -1.25
N PRO A 81 8.84 15.14 -2.48
CA PRO A 81 7.76 14.28 -2.97
C PRO A 81 8.05 12.78 -2.81
N LEU A 82 7.00 11.99 -2.52
CA LEU A 82 7.05 10.53 -2.52
C LEU A 82 6.33 10.01 -3.76
N LEU A 83 7.01 9.19 -4.55
CA LEU A 83 6.41 8.45 -5.66
C LEU A 83 6.34 6.98 -5.26
N LEU A 84 5.17 6.37 -5.34
CA LEU A 84 4.93 4.98 -4.98
C LEU A 84 4.31 4.24 -6.17
N GLU A 85 5.06 3.31 -6.75
CA GLU A 85 4.51 2.41 -7.78
C GLU A 85 3.88 1.18 -7.12
N GLU A 86 2.56 1.02 -7.29
CA GLU A 86 1.76 -0.09 -6.75
C GLU A 86 2.16 -0.52 -5.32
N PRO A 87 2.17 0.42 -4.35
CA PRO A 87 2.62 0.12 -2.98
C PRO A 87 1.76 -0.94 -2.28
N GLU A 88 0.55 -1.17 -2.78
CA GLU A 88 -0.43 -2.14 -2.30
C GLU A 88 -0.20 -3.58 -2.78
N MET A 89 0.68 -3.80 -3.77
CA MET A 89 0.92 -5.13 -4.32
C MET A 89 1.31 -6.12 -3.21
N SER A 90 0.73 -7.32 -3.21
CA SER A 90 0.93 -8.35 -2.18
C SER A 90 0.38 -8.03 -0.79
N LEU A 91 -0.30 -6.88 -0.58
CA LEU A 91 -1.00 -6.58 0.66
C LEU A 91 -2.41 -7.19 0.66
N HIS A 92 -2.93 -7.46 1.87
CA HIS A 92 -4.31 -7.88 2.03
C HIS A 92 -5.26 -6.69 1.73
N PRO A 93 -6.41 -6.89 1.03
CA PRO A 93 -7.36 -5.82 0.68
C PRO A 93 -7.74 -4.91 1.85
N ALA A 94 -7.98 -5.50 3.03
CA ALA A 94 -8.29 -4.73 4.25
C ALA A 94 -7.17 -3.74 4.66
N ALA A 95 -5.90 -4.06 4.40
CA ALA A 95 -4.79 -3.14 4.63
C ALA A 95 -4.71 -2.08 3.51
N VAL A 96 -4.97 -2.46 2.26
CA VAL A 96 -5.02 -1.56 1.11
C VAL A 96 -6.01 -0.42 1.34
N ARG A 97 -7.24 -0.74 1.80
CA ARG A 97 -8.28 0.25 2.13
C ARG A 97 -7.85 1.28 3.19
N GLN A 98 -6.87 0.95 4.03
CA GLN A 98 -6.36 1.89 5.04
C GLN A 98 -5.25 2.81 4.49
N LEU A 99 -4.63 2.47 3.35
CA LEU A 99 -3.53 3.24 2.79
C LEU A 99 -3.88 4.70 2.52
N PRO A 100 -5.01 5.07 1.89
CA PRO A 100 -5.33 6.48 1.63
C PRO A 100 -5.32 7.31 2.92
N ARG A 101 -5.93 6.80 3.99
CA ARG A 101 -5.95 7.50 5.29
C ARG A 101 -4.56 7.58 5.91
N ILE A 102 -3.72 6.56 5.75
CA ILE A 102 -2.31 6.61 6.20
C ILE A 102 -1.55 7.68 5.42
N LEU A 103 -1.70 7.72 4.09
CA LEU A 103 -1.03 8.68 3.21
C LEU A 103 -1.47 10.12 3.51
N ALA A 104 -2.76 10.37 3.66
CA ALA A 104 -3.29 11.68 4.04
C ALA A 104 -2.69 12.17 5.37
N ASN A 105 -2.59 11.30 6.39
CA ASN A 105 -1.98 11.63 7.67
C ASN A 105 -0.47 11.94 7.55
N VAL A 106 0.23 11.25 6.64
CA VAL A 106 1.67 11.49 6.38
C VAL A 106 1.86 12.81 5.64
N ALA A 107 1.06 13.06 4.61
CA ALA A 107 1.08 14.28 3.82
C ALA A 107 0.80 15.52 4.70
N ALA A 108 -0.21 15.44 5.57
CA ALA A 108 -0.57 16.52 6.49
C ALA A 108 0.53 16.81 7.53
N ARG A 109 1.14 15.76 8.11
CA ARG A 109 2.17 15.91 9.15
C ARG A 109 3.47 16.50 8.64
N ASN A 110 3.86 16.14 7.42
CA ASN A 110 5.19 16.44 6.88
C ASN A 110 5.16 17.44 5.72
N THR A 111 3.99 18.02 5.40
CA THR A 111 3.77 18.89 4.22
C THR A 111 4.34 18.26 2.94
N ARG A 112 4.15 16.94 2.80
CA ARG A 112 4.78 16.12 1.77
C ARG A 112 3.75 15.74 0.71
N GLN A 113 4.09 15.98 -0.56
CA GLN A 113 3.29 15.45 -1.68
C GLN A 113 3.54 13.95 -1.82
N VAL A 114 2.47 13.17 -1.91
CA VAL A 114 2.53 11.74 -2.21
C VAL A 114 1.77 11.50 -3.50
N ILE A 115 2.41 10.84 -4.46
CA ILE A 115 1.81 10.39 -5.71
C ILE A 115 1.99 8.87 -5.74
N MET A 116 0.92 8.15 -6.03
CA MET A 116 0.97 6.71 -6.18
C MET A 116 0.24 6.24 -7.43
N THR A 117 0.71 5.15 -8.00
CA THR A 117 0.00 4.41 -9.05
C THR A 117 -0.64 3.16 -8.44
N SER A 118 -1.72 2.70 -9.04
CA SER A 118 -2.48 1.56 -8.55
C SER A 118 -3.40 1.00 -9.62
N HIS A 119 -3.61 -0.31 -9.55
CA HIS A 119 -4.70 -1.01 -10.23
C HIS A 119 -5.79 -1.50 -9.26
N SER A 120 -5.64 -1.24 -7.97
CA SER A 120 -6.53 -1.72 -6.93
C SER A 120 -7.69 -0.76 -6.66
N ALA A 121 -8.90 -1.18 -7.01
CA ALA A 121 -10.12 -0.47 -6.63
C ALA A 121 -10.33 -0.41 -5.10
N ASP A 122 -9.65 -1.27 -4.31
CA ASP A 122 -9.70 -1.21 -2.84
C ASP A 122 -9.15 0.11 -2.29
N LEU A 123 -8.28 0.83 -3.02
CA LEU A 123 -7.79 2.14 -2.58
C LEU A 123 -8.87 3.21 -2.56
N VAL A 124 -9.92 3.07 -3.36
CA VAL A 124 -11.03 4.02 -3.48
C VAL A 124 -12.36 3.40 -3.03
N ALA A 125 -12.29 2.34 -2.20
CA ALA A 125 -13.45 1.61 -1.71
C ALA A 125 -14.10 2.24 -0.46
N ASP A 126 -13.43 3.19 0.19
CA ASP A 126 -13.98 4.00 1.27
C ASP A 126 -14.34 5.40 0.75
N THR A 127 -15.29 6.07 1.39
CA THR A 127 -15.61 7.48 1.10
C THR A 127 -14.60 8.37 1.82
N GLY A 128 -14.00 9.33 1.10
CA GLY A 128 -12.98 10.22 1.66
C GLY A 128 -11.82 10.53 0.73
N ILE A 129 -11.79 9.97 -0.47
CA ILE A 129 -10.95 10.44 -1.57
C ILE A 129 -11.80 11.36 -2.43
N ASP A 130 -11.36 12.60 -2.62
CA ASP A 130 -12.02 13.53 -3.52
C ASP A 130 -11.68 13.16 -4.99
N PRO A 131 -12.65 13.21 -5.93
CA PRO A 131 -12.36 12.92 -7.34
C PRO A 131 -11.24 13.78 -7.95
N SER A 132 -11.00 14.99 -7.44
CA SER A 132 -9.88 15.84 -7.89
C SER A 132 -8.50 15.31 -7.46
N GLU A 133 -8.44 14.39 -6.49
CA GLU A 133 -7.22 13.70 -6.06
C GLU A 133 -6.91 12.47 -6.94
N LEU A 134 -7.80 12.11 -7.87
CA LEU A 134 -7.66 10.96 -8.75
C LEU A 134 -7.27 11.38 -10.17
N LEU A 135 -6.28 10.68 -10.73
CA LEU A 135 -5.96 10.69 -12.15
C LEU A 135 -6.32 9.33 -12.73
N VAL A 136 -7.34 9.30 -13.58
CA VAL A 136 -7.81 8.06 -14.24
C VAL A 136 -7.08 7.91 -15.56
N LEU A 137 -6.34 6.80 -15.69
CA LEU A 137 -5.61 6.43 -16.90
C LEU A 137 -6.45 5.42 -17.68
N ARG A 138 -6.78 5.73 -18.94
CA ARG A 138 -7.49 4.82 -19.86
C ARG A 138 -6.67 4.58 -21.11
N THR A 139 -6.49 3.31 -21.45
CA THR A 139 -5.82 2.90 -22.68
C THR A 139 -6.85 2.67 -23.78
N THR A 140 -6.76 3.43 -24.86
CA THR A 140 -7.62 3.32 -26.05
C THR A 140 -6.73 3.04 -27.25
N GLY A 141 -6.69 1.78 -27.70
CA GLY A 141 -5.77 1.36 -28.77
C GLY A 141 -4.31 1.50 -28.34
N SER A 142 -3.55 2.37 -29.02
CA SER A 142 -2.13 2.64 -28.73
C SER A 142 -1.88 3.87 -27.86
N GLU A 143 -2.92 4.57 -27.42
CA GLU A 143 -2.80 5.81 -26.65
C GLU A 143 -3.31 5.62 -25.22
N THR A 144 -2.66 6.30 -24.28
CA THR A 144 -3.12 6.42 -22.90
C THR A 144 -3.61 7.85 -22.68
N THR A 145 -4.88 7.97 -22.31
CA THR A 145 -5.48 9.24 -21.91
C THR A 145 -5.46 9.35 -20.39
N VAL A 146 -5.17 10.55 -19.88
CA VAL A 146 -5.25 10.87 -18.45
C VAL A 146 -6.39 11.87 -18.26
N THR A 147 -7.30 11.58 -17.33
CA THR A 147 -8.40 12.48 -16.99
C THR A 147 -8.46 12.65 -15.47
N VAL A 148 -8.63 13.89 -15.00
CA VAL A 148 -8.84 14.15 -13.57
C VAL A 148 -10.20 13.59 -13.19
N GLY A 149 -10.30 12.92 -12.04
CA GLY A 149 -11.54 12.27 -11.63
C GLY A 149 -12.71 13.24 -11.48
N SER A 150 -12.45 14.50 -11.10
CA SER A 150 -13.48 15.56 -11.04
C SER A 150 -14.09 15.94 -12.38
N ASP A 151 -13.41 15.66 -13.49
CA ASP A 151 -13.91 15.91 -14.85
C ASP A 151 -14.77 14.75 -15.37
N LEU A 152 -14.86 13.65 -14.62
CA LEU A 152 -15.67 12.48 -14.95
C LEU A 152 -16.98 12.54 -14.18
N GLN A 153 -18.09 12.65 -14.92
CA GLN A 153 -19.43 12.84 -14.35
C GLN A 153 -19.78 11.74 -13.34
N GLU A 154 -19.45 10.48 -13.63
CA GLU A 154 -19.77 9.33 -12.79
C GLU A 154 -19.04 9.37 -11.45
N LEU A 155 -17.78 9.83 -11.43
CA LEU A 155 -17.01 9.95 -10.18
C LEU A 155 -17.47 11.15 -9.36
N ARG A 156 -17.79 12.26 -10.02
CA ARG A 156 -18.33 13.45 -9.37
C ARG A 156 -19.69 13.17 -8.72
N GLU A 157 -20.60 12.54 -9.45
CA GLU A 157 -21.93 12.18 -8.93
C GLU A 157 -21.84 11.16 -7.78
N ALA A 158 -20.94 10.17 -7.88
CA ALA A 158 -20.70 9.23 -6.80
C ALA A 158 -20.18 9.92 -5.53
N ALA A 159 -19.22 10.85 -5.67
CA ALA A 159 -18.71 11.62 -4.54
C ALA A 159 -19.76 12.55 -3.92
N GLU A 160 -20.55 13.24 -4.74
CA GLU A 160 -21.67 14.10 -4.28
C GLU A 160 -22.72 13.29 -3.51
N ALA A 161 -22.88 12.00 -3.84
CA ALA A 161 -23.78 11.06 -3.18
C ALA A 161 -23.15 10.31 -1.98
N ASP A 162 -21.92 10.63 -1.58
CA ASP A 162 -21.14 9.91 -0.55
C ASP A 162 -21.07 8.39 -0.82
N MET A 163 -20.83 8.03 -2.09
CA MET A 163 -20.63 6.66 -2.52
C MET A 163 -19.16 6.37 -2.81
N PRO A 164 -18.67 5.14 -2.53
CA PRO A 164 -17.32 4.74 -2.92
C PRO A 164 -17.09 4.86 -4.43
N LEU A 165 -15.90 5.32 -4.82
CA LEU A 165 -15.55 5.51 -6.22
C LEU A 165 -15.10 4.21 -6.89
N ALA A 166 -14.81 3.15 -6.11
CA ALA A 166 -14.26 1.88 -6.56
C ALA A 166 -14.96 1.27 -7.78
N THR A 167 -16.28 1.10 -7.75
CA THR A 167 -17.02 0.48 -8.86
C THR A 167 -16.94 1.30 -10.14
N HIS A 168 -16.97 2.63 -10.02
CA HIS A 168 -16.88 3.53 -11.16
C HIS A 168 -15.46 3.56 -11.73
N VAL A 169 -14.44 3.65 -10.87
CA VAL A 169 -13.02 3.58 -11.28
C VAL A 169 -12.74 2.25 -11.98
N GLU A 170 -13.17 1.13 -11.40
CA GLU A 170 -13.00 -0.20 -12.00
C GLU A 170 -13.66 -0.29 -13.38
N ALA A 171 -14.89 0.21 -13.51
CA ALA A 171 -15.59 0.23 -14.80
C ALA A 171 -14.87 1.08 -15.85
N LEU A 172 -14.25 2.20 -15.45
CA LEU A 172 -13.53 3.11 -16.34
C LEU A 172 -12.16 2.57 -16.78
N THR A 173 -11.49 1.77 -15.95
CA THR A 173 -10.12 1.29 -16.20
C THR A 173 -10.04 -0.15 -16.70
N ARG A 174 -11.14 -0.91 -16.63
CA ARG A 174 -11.17 -2.31 -17.10
C ARG A 174 -11.02 -2.37 -18.63
N PRO A 175 -10.18 -3.28 -19.18
CA PRO A 175 -10.12 -3.52 -20.62
C PRO A 175 -11.49 -3.94 -21.20
N GLU A 176 -11.85 -3.46 -22.39
CA GLU A 176 -13.14 -3.76 -23.04
C GLU A 176 -13.39 -5.27 -23.17
N GLU A 177 -12.36 -6.01 -23.56
CA GLU A 177 -12.43 -7.45 -23.81
C GLU A 177 -12.13 -8.32 -22.59
N TYR A 178 -12.06 -7.74 -21.38
CA TYR A 178 -11.67 -8.47 -20.15
C TYR A 178 -12.53 -9.73 -19.91
N ALA A 179 -13.81 -9.69 -20.26
CA ALA A 179 -14.72 -10.84 -20.13
C ALA A 179 -14.33 -12.03 -21.03
N GLN A 180 -13.62 -11.81 -22.14
CA GLN A 180 -13.15 -12.88 -23.01
C GLN A 180 -12.13 -13.80 -22.34
N LEU A 181 -11.43 -13.33 -21.30
CA LEU A 181 -10.52 -14.16 -20.51
C LEU A 181 -11.23 -15.40 -19.92
N ALA A 182 -12.53 -15.29 -19.61
CA ALA A 182 -13.34 -16.40 -19.12
C ALA A 182 -13.49 -17.54 -20.14
N LEU A 183 -13.23 -17.28 -21.42
CA LEU A 183 -13.27 -18.28 -22.50
C LEU A 183 -11.97 -19.10 -22.60
N PHE A 184 -10.92 -18.74 -21.85
CA PHE A 184 -9.66 -19.48 -21.86
C PHE A 184 -9.87 -20.94 -21.43
N GLY A 185 -9.66 -21.88 -22.35
CA GLY A 185 -9.84 -23.31 -22.12
C GLY A 185 -11.25 -23.85 -22.42
N ALA A 186 -12.19 -23.00 -22.88
CA ALA A 186 -13.45 -23.48 -23.43
C ALA A 186 -13.20 -24.26 -24.73
N LYS A 187 -13.76 -25.47 -24.86
CA LYS A 187 -13.72 -26.21 -26.12
C LYS A 187 -14.67 -25.54 -27.11
N THR A 188 -14.15 -25.14 -28.27
CA THR A 188 -14.90 -24.71 -29.45
C THR A 188 -15.81 -25.81 -29.98
#